data_AF-A0ABC8E984-F1
#
_entry.id   AF-A0ABC8E984-F1
#
_cell.length_a   1.000
_cell.length_b   1.000
_cell.length_c   1.000
_cell.angle_alpha   90.00
_cell.angle_beta   90.00
_cell.angle_gamma   90.00
#
_symmetry.space_group_name_H-M   'P 1'
#
loop_
_entity.id
_entity.type
_entity.pdbx_description
1 polymer ?
#
loop_
_entity_poly.entity_id
_entity_poly.type
_entity_poly.pdbx_seq_one_letter_code
_entity_poly.pdbx_strand_id
1 'polypeptide(L)'
;MKNSSFGFSKISKKFIICSLILAIASGDFIGCGNKKSEEGIFTTKWENFYDGDNIVFYYESEKNPNLQKLKVKYDLDEIVKDSTDELDKALKIMDWINQKMEFNKGAMSTKNDAINILKQAENNNSFSDREFSIVFSQCASSLGLYARRGEFRIKGSQHNDKDSYYKICEVWSSKHNKWIMLDVASNTYMESEGKLLSAIELLNKGLDNANTKGIKNIEKYVKKMKPYMYTYTIQIDNNLYGLPKSNSFITYIPKGPIPEICIEGRIIRPTIFVNNDIIFKKPPTAARKESDNKDKIPTLILSKKVSEDNRKDNEIIIYGAAFKDSGMLKGFYISINNDEWIDINNYFTIPLKEGENNIRLSLDKKNILREVNLKYLTADK
;
A
#
# COMPACT_ATOMS: atom_id res chain seq x y z
N MET A 1 -83.81 34.29 -48.41
CA MET A 1 -83.59 33.35 -49.54
C MET A 1 -82.97 32.09 -48.95
N LYS A 2 -83.79 31.11 -48.57
CA LYS A 2 -84.09 29.84 -49.26
C LYS A 2 -82.89 28.88 -49.39
N ASN A 3 -83.06 27.78 -48.64
CA ASN A 3 -82.41 26.47 -48.57
C ASN A 3 -81.62 25.89 -49.76
N SER A 4 -80.74 24.96 -49.35
CA SER A 4 -80.39 23.63 -49.90
C SER A 4 -79.39 23.50 -51.06
N SER A 5 -78.30 22.75 -50.82
CA SER A 5 -77.98 21.44 -51.44
C SER A 5 -76.59 21.01 -50.93
N PHE A 6 -76.43 19.85 -50.28
CA PHE A 6 -76.23 18.50 -50.80
C PHE A 6 -74.86 18.23 -51.45
N GLY A 7 -74.12 17.29 -50.83
CA GLY A 7 -73.25 16.33 -51.51
C GLY A 7 -71.75 16.59 -51.37
N PHE A 8 -71.05 15.78 -50.57
CA PHE A 8 -69.86 15.02 -50.99
C PHE A 8 -69.63 13.85 -50.00
N SER A 9 -68.89 12.86 -50.48
CA SER A 9 -69.22 11.43 -50.44
C SER A 9 -68.72 10.63 -49.23
N LYS A 10 -69.46 9.56 -48.93
CA LYS A 10 -69.09 8.37 -48.13
C LYS A 10 -67.66 7.86 -48.43
N ILE A 11 -66.85 7.64 -47.40
CA ILE A 11 -65.85 6.56 -47.39
C ILE A 11 -65.95 5.82 -46.04
N SER A 12 -66.13 4.51 -46.16
CA SER A 12 -66.42 3.52 -45.14
C SER A 12 -65.21 3.16 -44.27
N LYS A 13 -65.46 3.00 -42.97
CA LYS A 13 -64.64 2.18 -42.06
C LYS A 13 -64.68 0.72 -42.50
N LYS A 14 -63.52 0.03 -42.57
CA LYS A 14 -63.25 -1.23 -41.82
C LYS A 14 -61.93 -1.92 -42.21
N PHE A 15 -61.19 -2.29 -41.16
CA PHE A 15 -60.25 -3.40 -40.99
C PHE A 15 -59.01 -3.49 -41.88
N ILE A 16 -57.89 -2.99 -41.36
CA ILE A 16 -56.57 -3.61 -41.57
C ILE A 16 -56.26 -4.43 -40.33
N ILE A 17 -56.12 -5.74 -40.56
CA ILE A 17 -55.63 -6.74 -39.63
C ILE A 17 -54.13 -6.53 -39.49
N CYS A 18 -53.67 -6.05 -38.34
CA CYS A 18 -52.27 -6.20 -37.91
C CYS A 18 -52.22 -7.38 -36.95
N SER A 19 -51.81 -8.52 -37.50
CA SER A 19 -51.62 -9.78 -36.80
C SER A 19 -50.61 -9.62 -35.66
N LEU A 20 -51.05 -9.96 -34.44
CA LEU A 20 -50.17 -10.23 -33.30
C LEU A 20 -49.21 -11.36 -33.66
N ILE A 21 -47.90 -11.10 -33.58
CA ILE A 21 -46.90 -12.13 -33.32
C ILE A 21 -46.38 -11.87 -31.91
N LEU A 22 -47.01 -12.54 -30.94
CA LEU A 22 -46.47 -12.81 -29.62
C LEU A 22 -45.81 -14.19 -29.71
N ALA A 23 -44.53 -14.21 -30.09
CA ALA A 23 -43.67 -15.36 -29.87
C ALA A 23 -42.68 -14.95 -28.78
N ILE A 24 -42.85 -15.59 -27.64
CA ILE A 24 -42.06 -15.46 -26.41
C ILE A 24 -40.60 -15.68 -26.78
N ALA A 25 -39.81 -14.61 -26.78
CA ALA A 25 -38.37 -14.72 -26.75
C ALA A 25 -38.00 -15.23 -25.34
N SER A 26 -37.87 -16.55 -25.20
CA SER A 26 -36.94 -17.15 -24.24
C SER A 26 -35.52 -16.82 -24.72
N GLY A 27 -35.17 -15.55 -24.66
CA GLY A 27 -33.80 -15.11 -24.70
C GLY A 27 -33.29 -15.29 -23.29
N ASP A 28 -32.46 -16.31 -23.10
CA ASP A 28 -31.54 -16.37 -21.98
C ASP A 28 -30.76 -15.05 -21.98
N PHE A 29 -31.23 -14.09 -21.18
CA PHE A 29 -30.38 -13.07 -20.60
C PHE A 29 -29.49 -13.82 -19.60
N ILE A 30 -28.52 -14.58 -20.14
CA ILE A 30 -27.24 -14.75 -19.47
C ILE A 30 -26.73 -13.32 -19.36
N GLY A 31 -27.04 -12.69 -18.23
CA GLY A 31 -26.28 -11.54 -17.82
C GLY A 31 -24.83 -11.96 -17.95
N CYS A 32 -24.08 -11.26 -18.79
CA CYS A 32 -22.63 -11.17 -18.64
C CYS A 32 -22.39 -10.55 -17.26
N GLY A 33 -22.57 -11.36 -16.21
CA GLY A 33 -21.98 -11.11 -14.93
C GLY A 33 -20.51 -11.00 -15.24
N ASN A 34 -19.93 -9.83 -14.98
CA ASN A 34 -18.50 -9.64 -14.96
C ASN A 34 -17.89 -10.76 -14.09
N LYS A 35 -17.48 -11.87 -14.71
CA LYS A 35 -16.55 -12.79 -14.08
C LYS A 35 -15.33 -11.93 -13.81
N LYS A 36 -15.09 -11.61 -12.54
CA LYS A 36 -13.80 -11.05 -12.14
C LYS A 36 -12.75 -11.97 -12.74
N SER A 37 -11.83 -11.42 -13.50
CA SER A 37 -10.75 -12.21 -14.10
C SER A 37 -10.10 -13.03 -13.01
N GLU A 38 -10.04 -14.35 -13.17
CA GLU A 38 -9.30 -15.23 -12.27
C GLU A 38 -7.78 -15.15 -12.55
N GLU A 39 -7.36 -14.34 -13.52
CA GLU A 39 -5.95 -14.15 -13.89
C GLU A 39 -5.13 -13.46 -12.79
N GLY A 40 -3.96 -14.01 -12.52
CA GLY A 40 -2.91 -13.37 -11.74
C GLY A 40 -2.20 -14.35 -10.83
N ILE A 41 -1.58 -13.83 -9.77
CA ILE A 41 -0.66 -14.61 -8.94
C ILE A 41 -1.16 -14.61 -7.49
N PHE A 42 -1.51 -15.81 -7.02
CA PHE A 42 -2.10 -16.02 -5.72
C PHE A 42 -1.15 -16.82 -4.86
N THR A 43 -0.92 -16.37 -3.63
CA THR A 43 -0.22 -17.18 -2.65
C THR A 43 -1.13 -18.32 -2.21
N THR A 44 -0.65 -19.56 -2.28
CA THR A 44 -1.38 -20.75 -1.78
C THR A 44 -0.75 -21.31 -0.51
N LYS A 45 0.54 -21.01 -0.26
CA LYS A 45 1.27 -21.35 0.97
C LYS A 45 2.32 -20.27 1.28
N TRP A 46 2.45 -19.89 2.56
CA TRP A 46 3.48 -18.94 3.01
C TRP A 46 4.09 -19.33 4.37
N GLU A 47 5.10 -20.19 4.35
CA GLU A 47 5.95 -20.52 5.50
C GLU A 47 7.22 -19.66 5.48
N ASN A 48 7.01 -18.35 5.36
CA ASN A 48 8.08 -17.37 5.20
C ASN A 48 7.82 -16.05 5.95
N PHE A 49 7.09 -16.11 7.06
CA PHE A 49 6.99 -14.96 7.96
C PHE A 49 8.33 -14.74 8.67
N TYR A 50 8.76 -13.48 8.70
CA TYR A 50 9.83 -13.05 9.58
C TYR A 50 9.32 -12.88 11.00
N ASP A 51 10.01 -13.49 11.96
CA ASP A 51 9.64 -13.56 13.37
C ASP A 51 10.68 -12.95 14.31
N GLY A 52 11.80 -12.46 13.76
CA GLY A 52 12.85 -11.77 14.51
C GLY A 52 12.55 -10.29 14.77
N ASP A 53 13.47 -9.64 15.47
CA ASP A 53 13.42 -8.21 15.80
C ASP A 53 14.65 -7.43 15.29
N ASN A 54 15.43 -8.02 14.37
CA ASN A 54 16.76 -7.54 13.99
C ASN A 54 16.79 -6.50 12.86
N ILE A 55 15.65 -6.22 12.22
CA ILE A 55 15.61 -5.26 11.13
C ILE A 55 16.00 -3.86 11.64
N VAL A 56 16.96 -3.25 10.92
CA VAL A 56 17.44 -1.89 11.16
C VAL A 56 16.68 -0.94 10.25
N PHE A 57 15.99 0.03 10.84
CA PHE A 57 15.36 1.12 10.11
C PHE A 57 16.31 2.29 9.92
N TYR A 58 16.16 2.99 8.81
CA TYR A 58 16.89 4.20 8.52
C TYR A 58 15.91 5.37 8.38
N TYR A 59 16.30 6.52 8.93
CA TYR A 59 15.50 7.73 8.97
C TYR A 59 16.31 8.90 8.44
N GLU A 60 15.61 9.88 7.87
CA GLU A 60 16.21 11.09 7.32
C GLU A 60 16.86 11.92 8.42
N SER A 61 18.04 12.45 8.13
CA SER A 61 18.76 13.33 9.06
C SER A 61 18.28 14.76 8.88
N GLU A 62 17.95 15.44 9.98
CA GLU A 62 17.61 16.87 9.96
C GLU A 62 18.71 17.69 9.26
N LYS A 63 19.98 17.26 9.35
CA LYS A 63 21.14 17.95 8.76
C LYS A 63 21.21 17.83 7.24
N ASN A 64 20.27 17.14 6.60
CA ASN A 64 20.22 17.03 5.16
C ASN A 64 20.06 18.43 4.51
N PRO A 65 20.92 18.82 3.54
CA PRO A 65 20.83 20.14 2.92
C PRO A 65 19.49 20.45 2.25
N ASN A 66 18.81 19.45 1.67
CA ASN A 66 17.50 19.66 1.04
C ASN A 66 16.39 19.86 2.08
N LEU A 67 16.46 19.18 3.22
CA LEU A 67 15.55 19.42 4.34
C LEU A 67 15.78 20.78 4.98
N GLN A 68 17.03 21.21 5.15
CA GLN A 68 17.34 22.54 5.67
C GLN A 68 16.81 23.64 4.73
N LYS A 69 16.92 23.45 3.40
CA LYS A 69 16.30 24.34 2.43
C LYS A 69 14.78 24.39 2.56
N LEU A 70 14.12 23.23 2.73
CA LEU A 70 12.67 23.15 2.93
C LEU A 70 12.27 23.92 4.19
N LYS A 71 12.96 23.66 5.30
CA LYS A 71 12.74 24.27 6.60
C LYS A 71 12.81 25.80 6.54
N VAL A 72 13.88 26.34 5.96
CA VAL A 72 14.08 27.78 5.81
C VAL A 72 13.06 28.39 4.84
N LYS A 73 12.80 27.74 3.69
CA LYS A 73 11.90 28.28 2.66
C LYS A 73 10.47 28.51 3.17
N TYR A 74 9.97 27.61 4.02
CA TYR A 74 8.60 27.66 4.53
C TYR A 74 8.50 28.09 5.99
N ASP A 75 9.60 28.58 6.57
CA ASP A 75 9.70 29.05 7.96
C ASP A 75 9.11 28.06 8.97
N LEU A 76 9.51 26.79 8.86
CA LEU A 76 8.87 25.73 9.62
C LEU A 76 9.13 25.83 11.14
N ASP A 77 10.20 26.52 11.57
CA ASP A 77 10.45 26.80 12.99
C ASP A 77 9.35 27.70 13.58
N GLU A 78 8.91 28.72 12.85
CA GLU A 78 7.87 29.65 13.30
C GLU A 78 6.53 28.94 13.49
N ILE A 79 6.18 28.00 12.59
CA ILE A 79 4.96 27.19 12.69
C ILE A 79 4.92 26.39 14.00
N VAL A 80 6.09 25.95 14.49
CA VAL A 80 6.20 25.08 15.65
C VAL A 80 6.78 25.75 16.89
N LYS A 81 6.96 27.08 16.89
CA LYS A 81 7.66 27.82 17.94
C LYS A 81 7.13 27.56 19.35
N ASP A 82 5.80 27.47 19.50
CA ASP A 82 5.11 27.30 20.77
C ASP A 82 4.83 25.81 21.08
N SER A 83 5.55 24.88 20.45
CA SER A 83 5.27 23.45 20.61
C SER A 83 6.00 22.86 21.79
N THR A 84 5.30 22.01 22.54
CA THR A 84 5.77 21.47 23.82
C THR A 84 6.52 20.14 23.69
N ASP A 85 6.20 19.33 22.68
CA ASP A 85 6.82 18.02 22.44
C ASP A 85 6.80 17.64 20.95
N GLU A 86 7.32 16.45 20.59
CA GLU A 86 7.39 15.98 19.21
C GLU A 86 6.02 15.83 18.56
N LEU A 87 5.02 15.40 19.34
CA LEU A 87 3.67 15.19 18.83
C LEU A 87 2.99 16.53 18.55
N ASP A 88 3.13 17.50 19.44
CA ASP A 88 2.60 18.86 19.25
C ASP A 88 3.18 19.52 17.98
N LYS A 89 4.51 19.41 17.78
CA LYS A 89 5.16 19.84 16.53
C LYS A 89 4.55 19.15 15.30
N ALA A 90 4.37 17.84 15.37
CA ALA A 90 3.80 17.05 14.28
C ALA A 90 2.35 17.46 13.95
N LEU A 91 1.51 17.67 14.97
CA LEU A 91 0.12 18.10 14.77
C LEU A 91 0.04 19.49 14.13
N LYS A 92 0.85 20.47 14.58
CA LYS A 92 0.90 21.80 13.96
C LYS A 92 1.34 21.76 12.50
N ILE A 93 2.31 20.90 12.17
CA ILE A 93 2.74 20.69 10.79
C ILE A 93 1.66 20.03 9.95
N MET A 94 0.96 19.03 10.50
CA MET A 94 -0.18 18.39 9.84
C MET A 94 -1.29 19.42 9.53
N ASP A 95 -1.65 20.26 10.49
CA ASP A 95 -2.62 21.34 10.32
C ASP A 95 -2.16 22.35 9.25
N TRP A 96 -0.90 22.79 9.31
CA TRP A 96 -0.33 23.71 8.32
C TRP A 96 -0.35 23.14 6.90
N ILE A 97 -0.02 21.85 6.73
CA ILE A 97 -0.10 21.18 5.42
C ILE A 97 -1.53 21.22 4.88
N ASN A 98 -2.53 20.94 5.72
CA ASN A 98 -3.94 20.96 5.32
C ASN A 98 -4.46 22.35 4.99
N GLN A 99 -3.81 23.42 5.44
CA GLN A 99 -4.11 24.79 5.00
C GLN A 99 -3.46 25.15 3.66
N LYS A 100 -2.43 24.40 3.24
CA LYS A 100 -1.66 24.66 2.01
C LYS A 100 -2.05 23.75 0.86
N MET A 101 -2.55 22.54 1.14
CA MET A 101 -2.80 21.51 0.15
C MET A 101 -4.24 21.05 0.19
N GLU A 102 -4.83 20.82 -0.99
CA GLU A 102 -6.16 20.26 -1.12
C GLU A 102 -6.09 18.75 -1.39
N PHE A 103 -6.82 17.96 -0.61
CA PHE A 103 -6.84 16.51 -0.76
C PHE A 103 -7.79 16.05 -1.88
N ASN A 104 -7.25 15.25 -2.80
CA ASN A 104 -7.99 14.51 -3.81
C ASN A 104 -7.30 13.16 -4.05
N LYS A 105 -7.95 12.07 -3.65
CA LYS A 105 -7.43 10.70 -3.80
C LYS A 105 -7.03 10.35 -5.24
N GLY A 106 -7.74 10.87 -6.23
CA GLY A 106 -7.49 10.60 -7.64
C GLY A 106 -6.45 11.52 -8.29
N ALA A 107 -5.88 12.47 -7.55
CA ALA A 107 -4.84 13.35 -8.07
C ALA A 107 -3.57 12.57 -8.39
N MET A 108 -2.91 12.96 -9.48
CA MET A 108 -1.65 12.38 -9.92
C MET A 108 -0.58 13.47 -9.95
N SER A 109 0.45 13.33 -9.13
CA SER A 109 1.65 14.15 -9.21
C SER A 109 2.86 13.29 -9.51
N THR A 110 3.76 13.80 -10.36
CA THR A 110 5.06 13.16 -10.64
C THR A 110 6.15 13.63 -9.68
N LYS A 111 5.83 14.54 -8.76
CA LYS A 111 6.79 15.10 -7.81
C LYS A 111 7.03 14.15 -6.64
N ASN A 112 8.27 14.14 -6.18
CA ASN A 112 8.75 13.21 -5.16
C ASN A 112 9.38 13.93 -3.95
N ASP A 113 9.31 15.26 -3.92
CA ASP A 113 9.88 16.11 -2.87
C ASP A 113 8.92 17.21 -2.43
N ALA A 114 9.00 17.60 -1.16
CA ALA A 114 8.07 18.50 -0.53
C ALA A 114 8.13 19.92 -1.10
N ILE A 115 9.32 20.43 -1.46
CA ILE A 115 9.47 21.77 -2.02
C ILE A 115 8.71 21.90 -3.34
N ASN A 116 8.85 20.92 -4.23
CA ASN A 116 8.14 20.95 -5.50
C ASN A 116 6.64 20.69 -5.36
N ILE A 117 6.22 19.83 -4.44
CA ILE A 117 4.80 19.58 -4.16
C ILE A 117 4.14 20.85 -3.59
N LEU A 118 4.73 21.47 -2.56
CA LEU A 118 4.21 22.70 -1.95
C LEU A 118 4.18 23.86 -2.95
N LYS A 119 5.19 23.99 -3.83
CA LYS A 119 5.17 24.97 -4.92
C LYS A 119 4.02 24.72 -5.91
N GLN A 120 3.68 23.47 -6.20
CA GLN A 120 2.52 23.15 -7.02
C GLN A 120 1.20 23.51 -6.32
N ALA A 121 1.16 23.39 -5.00
CA ALA A 121 -0.03 23.69 -4.20
C ALA A 121 -0.41 25.19 -4.23
N GLU A 122 0.58 26.08 -4.41
CA GLU A 122 0.37 27.52 -4.63
C GLU A 122 -0.49 27.83 -5.89
N ASN A 123 -0.63 26.88 -6.82
CA ASN A 123 -1.41 27.03 -8.05
C ASN A 123 -2.74 26.27 -8.03
N ASN A 124 -3.37 26.09 -6.86
CA ASN A 124 -4.66 25.41 -6.67
C ASN A 124 -4.71 23.97 -7.22
N ASN A 125 -3.58 23.26 -7.18
CA ASN A 125 -3.55 21.83 -7.48
C ASN A 125 -4.05 21.02 -6.27
N SER A 126 -4.74 19.91 -6.54
CA SER A 126 -5.09 18.92 -5.52
C SER A 126 -4.12 17.74 -5.55
N PHE A 127 -4.01 17.03 -4.43
CA PHE A 127 -2.98 16.03 -4.19
C PHE A 127 -3.52 14.78 -3.51
N SER A 128 -2.90 13.63 -3.77
CA SER A 128 -3.26 12.38 -3.13
C SER A 128 -2.60 12.25 -1.75
N ASP A 129 -3.04 11.27 -0.97
CA ASP A 129 -2.45 10.90 0.33
C ASP A 129 -0.95 10.62 0.23
N ARG A 130 -0.47 10.18 -0.95
CA ARG A 130 0.96 10.01 -1.23
C ARG A 130 1.72 11.30 -1.07
N GLU A 131 1.29 12.37 -1.72
CA GLU A 131 1.96 13.67 -1.67
C GLU A 131 1.88 14.29 -0.27
N PHE A 132 0.73 14.18 0.39
CA PHE A 132 0.60 14.58 1.80
C PHE A 132 1.60 13.84 2.70
N SER A 133 1.77 12.52 2.51
CA SER A 133 2.75 11.74 3.28
C SER A 133 4.20 12.15 3.00
N ILE A 134 4.52 12.54 1.75
CA ILE A 134 5.85 13.03 1.37
C ILE A 134 6.13 14.37 2.05
N VAL A 135 5.20 15.33 1.92
CA VAL A 135 5.36 16.68 2.48
C VAL A 135 5.50 16.59 3.99
N PHE A 136 4.60 15.86 4.66
CA PHE A 136 4.65 15.69 6.11
C PHE A 136 5.96 15.07 6.58
N SER A 137 6.36 13.93 6.00
CA SER A 137 7.59 13.24 6.44
C SER A 137 8.84 14.11 6.28
N GLN A 138 8.93 14.92 5.22
CA GLN A 138 10.05 15.85 5.01
C GLN A 138 10.00 17.06 5.95
N CYS A 139 8.83 17.69 6.11
CA CYS A 139 8.67 18.79 7.07
C CYS A 139 9.01 18.33 8.50
N ALA A 140 8.46 17.20 8.94
CA ALA A 140 8.73 16.62 10.25
C ALA A 140 10.22 16.29 10.43
N SER A 141 10.84 15.61 9.47
CA SER A 141 12.27 15.26 9.54
C SER A 141 13.18 16.50 9.55
N SER A 142 12.79 17.57 8.84
CA SER A 142 13.56 18.83 8.83
C SER A 142 13.57 19.52 10.20
N LEU A 143 12.55 19.26 11.02
CA LEU A 143 12.40 19.75 12.40
C LEU A 143 12.98 18.79 13.45
N GLY A 144 13.74 17.78 13.02
CA GLY A 144 14.36 16.80 13.92
C GLY A 144 13.42 15.70 14.42
N LEU A 145 12.21 15.59 13.86
CA LEU A 145 11.27 14.54 14.25
C LEU A 145 11.58 13.24 13.50
N TYR A 146 11.54 12.11 14.22
CA TYR A 146 11.51 10.81 13.55
C TYR A 146 10.11 10.55 12.98
N ALA A 147 10.02 10.56 11.66
CA ALA A 147 8.81 10.23 10.92
C ALA A 147 9.04 9.04 9.99
N ARG A 148 7.99 8.25 9.76
CA ARG A 148 7.97 7.21 8.73
C ARG A 148 6.66 7.23 7.96
N ARG A 149 6.71 6.82 6.70
CA ARG A 149 5.53 6.72 5.84
C ARG A 149 4.99 5.29 5.89
N GLY A 150 3.69 5.19 6.13
CA GLY A 150 2.94 3.95 6.15
C GLY A 150 2.00 3.81 4.97
N GLU A 151 1.60 2.58 4.69
CA GLU A 151 0.66 2.24 3.63
C GLU A 151 -0.28 1.16 4.15
N PHE A 152 -1.55 1.53 4.35
CA PHE A 152 -2.64 0.59 4.48
C PHE A 152 -3.03 0.07 3.11
N ARG A 153 -3.40 -1.21 3.00
CA ARG A 153 -3.78 -1.84 1.72
C ARG A 153 -5.12 -2.50 1.84
N ILE A 154 -5.84 -2.56 0.73
CA ILE A 154 -7.07 -3.36 0.63
C ILE A 154 -6.74 -4.83 0.35
N LYS A 155 -7.71 -5.72 0.63
CA LYS A 155 -7.65 -7.13 0.24
C LYS A 155 -7.99 -7.32 -1.24
N GLY A 156 -7.32 -8.24 -1.92
CA GLY A 156 -7.61 -8.61 -3.31
C GLY A 156 -7.26 -7.50 -4.29
N SER A 157 -6.23 -6.71 -3.99
CA SER A 157 -5.89 -5.49 -4.74
C SER A 157 -5.32 -5.74 -6.13
N GLN A 158 -4.97 -6.98 -6.47
CA GLN A 158 -4.45 -7.35 -7.79
C GLN A 158 -5.39 -6.95 -8.93
N HIS A 159 -6.71 -7.05 -8.74
CA HIS A 159 -7.71 -6.75 -9.79
C HIS A 159 -8.32 -5.35 -9.64
N ASN A 160 -7.77 -4.53 -8.73
CA ASN A 160 -8.23 -3.17 -8.54
C ASN A 160 -7.26 -2.24 -9.23
N ASP A 161 -7.69 -1.66 -10.35
CA ASP A 161 -6.84 -0.80 -11.18
C ASP A 161 -6.62 0.59 -10.57
N LYS A 162 -7.35 0.90 -9.48
CA LYS A 162 -7.27 2.16 -8.74
C LYS A 162 -7.48 1.88 -7.26
N ASP A 163 -6.81 2.67 -6.44
CA ASP A 163 -7.12 2.81 -5.02
C ASP A 163 -6.79 1.58 -4.15
N SER A 164 -5.69 0.88 -4.47
CA SER A 164 -5.27 -0.32 -3.74
C SER A 164 -4.69 -0.06 -2.35
N TYR A 165 -4.33 1.19 -2.06
CA TYR A 165 -3.65 1.57 -0.83
C TYR A 165 -4.04 2.96 -0.35
N TYR A 166 -3.77 3.24 0.93
CA TYR A 166 -3.87 4.57 1.53
C TYR A 166 -2.63 4.88 2.37
N LYS A 167 -2.02 6.04 2.13
CA LYS A 167 -0.81 6.53 2.78
C LYS A 167 -1.12 7.31 4.03
N ILE A 168 -0.37 7.00 5.08
CA ILE A 168 -0.40 7.72 6.36
C ILE A 168 1.03 7.99 6.80
N CYS A 169 1.22 8.77 7.85
CA CYS A 169 2.51 8.93 8.50
C CYS A 169 2.44 8.44 9.94
N GLU A 170 3.59 8.05 10.48
CA GLU A 170 3.76 7.89 11.92
C GLU A 170 4.90 8.78 12.40
N VAL A 171 4.75 9.35 13.59
CA VAL A 171 5.80 10.10 14.29
C VAL A 171 6.15 9.41 15.60
N TRP A 172 7.43 9.35 15.95
CA TRP A 172 7.84 8.85 17.25
C TRP A 172 7.60 9.92 18.32
N SER A 173 6.87 9.57 19.38
CA SER A 173 6.72 10.42 20.56
C SER A 173 7.52 9.82 21.72
N SER A 174 8.54 10.55 22.19
CA SER A 174 9.31 10.12 23.36
C SER A 174 8.46 10.10 24.63
N LYS A 175 7.58 11.10 24.80
CA LYS A 175 6.59 11.22 25.87
C LYS A 175 5.68 10.00 26.00
N HIS A 176 5.22 9.44 24.88
CA HIS A 176 4.40 8.23 24.86
C HIS A 176 5.21 6.94 24.67
N ASN A 177 6.53 7.06 24.45
CA ASN A 177 7.45 5.98 24.12
C ASN A 177 6.93 5.06 23.00
N LYS A 178 6.34 5.65 21.95
CA LYS A 178 5.78 4.89 20.83
C LYS A 178 5.58 5.72 19.57
N TRP A 179 5.37 5.01 18.46
CA TRP A 179 4.89 5.58 17.20
C TRP A 179 3.41 5.98 17.30
N ILE A 180 3.07 7.15 16.78
CA ILE A 180 1.70 7.67 16.72
C ILE A 180 1.31 7.85 15.26
N MET A 181 0.17 7.28 14.86
CA MET A 181 -0.37 7.42 13.53
C MET A 181 -1.02 8.79 13.33
N LEU A 182 -0.70 9.37 12.18
CA LEU A 182 -1.27 10.60 11.65
C LEU A 182 -1.76 10.33 10.22
N ASP A 183 -3.06 10.46 10.01
CA ASP A 183 -3.61 10.56 8.66
C ASP A 183 -3.58 12.05 8.27
N VAL A 184 -2.47 12.39 7.62
CA VAL A 184 -2.14 13.76 7.23
C VAL A 184 -3.16 14.31 6.24
N ALA A 185 -3.61 13.51 5.28
CA ALA A 185 -4.52 13.95 4.21
C ALA A 185 -5.92 14.26 4.74
N SER A 186 -6.33 13.59 5.82
CA SER A 186 -7.63 13.83 6.47
C SER A 186 -7.51 14.70 7.73
N ASN A 187 -6.32 15.19 8.06
CA ASN A 187 -6.00 15.97 9.26
C ASN A 187 -6.49 15.30 10.56
N THR A 188 -6.18 14.02 10.74
CA THR A 188 -6.77 13.19 11.81
C THR A 188 -5.78 12.22 12.43
N TYR A 189 -6.09 11.78 13.65
CA TYR A 189 -5.38 10.78 14.41
C TYR A 189 -6.38 10.00 15.28
N MET A 190 -5.93 8.86 15.81
CA MET A 190 -6.80 7.91 16.51
C MET A 190 -6.35 7.70 17.95
N GLU A 191 -7.33 7.51 18.81
CA GLU A 191 -7.15 7.19 20.22
C GLU A 191 -8.02 5.98 20.61
N SER A 192 -7.60 5.29 21.66
CA SER A 192 -8.41 4.32 22.38
C SER A 192 -8.15 4.46 23.86
N GLU A 193 -9.21 4.54 24.67
CA GLU A 193 -9.08 4.59 26.14
C GLU A 193 -8.12 5.69 26.61
N GLY A 194 -8.18 6.86 25.96
CA GLY A 194 -7.32 8.02 26.23
C GLY A 194 -5.86 7.85 25.77
N LYS A 195 -5.52 6.78 25.04
CA LYS A 195 -4.18 6.55 24.49
C LYS A 195 -4.22 6.69 22.97
N LEU A 196 -3.35 7.55 22.43
CA LEU A 196 -3.12 7.66 20.99
C LEU A 196 -2.71 6.31 20.40
N LEU A 197 -2.99 6.05 19.14
CA LEU A 197 -2.70 4.77 18.47
C LEU A 197 -1.61 4.91 17.41
N SER A 198 -0.74 3.92 17.33
CA SER A 198 0.05 3.61 16.14
C SER A 198 -0.85 2.99 15.05
N ALA A 199 -0.34 2.93 13.83
CA ALA A 199 -1.08 2.34 12.71
C ALA A 199 -1.32 0.84 12.91
N ILE A 200 -0.37 0.16 13.56
CA ILE A 200 -0.49 -1.28 13.86
C ILE A 200 -1.51 -1.56 14.96
N GLU A 201 -1.54 -0.71 16.00
CA GLU A 201 -2.55 -0.79 17.05
C GLU A 201 -3.95 -0.53 16.47
N LEU A 202 -4.09 0.46 15.58
CA LEU A 202 -5.36 0.74 14.90
C LEU A 202 -5.82 -0.45 14.04
N LEU A 203 -4.92 -1.04 13.25
CA LEU A 203 -5.23 -2.19 12.41
C LEU A 203 -5.72 -3.38 13.23
N ASN A 204 -5.04 -3.69 14.33
CA ASN A 204 -5.38 -4.81 15.21
C ASN A 204 -6.67 -4.56 16.00
N LYS A 205 -6.90 -3.32 16.46
CA LYS A 205 -8.10 -2.96 17.22
C LYS A 205 -9.33 -2.85 16.33
N GLY A 206 -9.14 -2.49 15.06
CA GLY A 206 -10.19 -2.16 14.12
C GLY A 206 -10.62 -0.71 14.26
N LEU A 207 -10.80 -0.06 13.11
CA LEU A 207 -11.13 1.37 13.02
C LEU A 207 -12.45 1.73 13.71
N ASP A 208 -13.43 0.83 13.70
CA ASP A 208 -14.73 1.04 14.37
C ASP A 208 -14.61 1.13 15.91
N ASN A 209 -13.52 0.61 16.47
CA ASN A 209 -13.26 0.56 17.91
C ASN A 209 -12.29 1.66 18.38
N ALA A 210 -11.98 2.63 17.52
CA ALA A 210 -11.08 3.75 17.81
C ALA A 210 -11.84 5.08 17.79
N ASN A 211 -11.45 5.99 18.67
CA ASN A 211 -11.92 7.37 18.65
C ASN A 211 -11.10 8.17 17.65
N THR A 212 -11.75 8.73 16.63
CA THR A 212 -11.12 9.52 15.58
C THR A 212 -11.22 11.00 15.92
N LYS A 213 -10.09 11.72 15.91
CA LYS A 213 -10.01 13.15 16.26
C LYS A 213 -9.81 14.03 15.03
N GLY A 214 -9.94 15.35 15.16
CA GLY A 214 -9.62 16.31 14.09
C GLY A 214 -10.62 16.42 12.92
N ILE A 215 -11.66 15.58 12.87
CA ILE A 215 -12.67 15.60 11.79
C ILE A 215 -14.09 15.70 12.32
N LYS A 216 -14.96 16.36 11.54
CA LYS A 216 -16.38 16.55 11.89
C LYS A 216 -17.25 15.32 11.58
N ASN A 217 -17.03 14.66 10.44
CA ASN A 217 -17.84 13.53 10.00
C ASN A 217 -17.05 12.23 10.12
N ILE A 218 -17.02 11.67 11.33
CA ILE A 218 -16.29 10.45 11.67
C ILE A 218 -16.85 9.24 10.92
N GLU A 219 -18.17 9.10 10.83
CA GLU A 219 -18.81 7.97 10.15
C GLU A 219 -18.40 7.87 8.68
N LYS A 220 -18.38 9.01 7.97
CA LYS A 220 -17.94 9.07 6.57
C LYS A 220 -16.46 8.69 6.44
N TYR A 221 -15.62 9.12 7.37
CA TYR A 221 -14.21 8.77 7.39
C TYR A 221 -14.02 7.27 7.60
N VAL A 222 -14.62 6.71 8.65
CA VAL A 222 -14.55 5.28 8.97
C VAL A 222 -15.02 4.43 7.80
N LYS A 223 -16.16 4.78 7.19
CA LYS A 223 -16.70 4.07 6.02
C LYS A 223 -15.71 4.07 4.84
N LYS A 224 -15.01 5.17 4.59
CA LYS A 224 -14.02 5.28 3.51
C LYS A 224 -12.72 4.54 3.81
N MET A 225 -12.29 4.55 5.07
CA MET A 225 -10.98 4.01 5.46
C MET A 225 -11.00 2.51 5.77
N LYS A 226 -12.16 1.98 6.19
CA LYS A 226 -12.33 0.57 6.55
C LYS A 226 -11.85 -0.43 5.47
N PRO A 227 -12.07 -0.22 4.16
CA PRO A 227 -11.56 -1.13 3.13
C PRO A 227 -10.03 -1.30 3.13
N TYR A 228 -9.26 -0.29 3.55
CA TYR A 228 -7.78 -0.36 3.60
C TYR A 228 -7.24 -1.04 4.86
N MET A 229 -8.09 -1.38 5.84
CA MET A 229 -7.66 -1.98 7.10
C MET A 229 -7.39 -3.49 6.96
N TYR A 230 -6.60 -3.89 5.96
CA TYR A 230 -6.24 -5.30 5.74
C TYR A 230 -4.78 -5.60 6.10
N THR A 231 -3.83 -4.82 5.60
CA THR A 231 -2.40 -4.93 5.96
C THR A 231 -1.79 -3.55 6.13
N TYR A 232 -0.67 -3.46 6.84
CA TYR A 232 0.07 -2.23 7.03
C TYR A 232 1.53 -2.40 6.63
N THR A 233 2.04 -1.50 5.81
CA THR A 233 3.38 -1.57 5.22
C THR A 233 4.20 -0.32 5.52
N ILE A 234 5.45 -0.48 5.91
CA ILE A 234 6.43 0.61 6.09
C ILE A 234 7.71 0.35 5.29
N GLN A 235 8.46 1.42 5.05
CA GLN A 235 9.80 1.37 4.46
C GLN A 235 10.84 1.01 5.52
N ILE A 236 11.80 0.16 5.15
CA ILE A 236 13.02 -0.03 5.96
C ILE A 236 13.88 1.23 5.92
N ASP A 237 14.02 1.81 4.72
CA ASP A 237 14.71 3.07 4.54
C ASP A 237 13.74 4.22 4.28
N ASN A 238 13.62 5.12 5.26
CA ASN A 238 12.77 6.31 5.19
C ASN A 238 13.56 7.54 4.72
N ASN A 239 14.84 7.40 4.34
CA ASN A 239 15.57 8.47 3.67
C ASN A 239 14.99 8.68 2.26
N LEU A 240 14.85 9.95 1.89
CA LEU A 240 14.43 10.40 0.56
C LEU A 240 15.61 10.92 -0.26
N TYR A 241 16.64 11.41 0.43
CA TYR A 241 17.82 11.98 -0.20
C TYR A 241 19.06 11.11 0.04
N GLY A 242 19.94 11.05 -0.96
CA GLY A 242 21.15 10.23 -0.92
C GLY A 242 20.93 8.82 -1.45
N LEU A 243 21.92 7.94 -1.22
CA LEU A 243 21.85 6.55 -1.65
C LEU A 243 20.98 5.74 -0.68
N PRO A 244 19.94 5.04 -1.16
CA PRO A 244 19.13 4.19 -0.31
C PRO A 244 19.98 3.05 0.26
N LYS A 245 19.91 2.87 1.57
CA LYS A 245 20.50 1.76 2.34
C LYS A 245 19.68 0.49 2.22
N SER A 246 18.40 0.61 1.89
CA SER A 246 17.50 -0.51 1.58
C SER A 246 16.40 -0.07 0.62
N ASN A 247 16.04 -0.95 -0.32
CA ASN A 247 14.86 -0.80 -1.16
C ASN A 247 13.68 -1.65 -0.67
N SER A 248 13.82 -2.29 0.49
CA SER A 248 12.88 -3.26 1.01
C SER A 248 11.87 -2.65 1.97
N PHE A 249 10.73 -3.33 2.06
CA PHE A 249 9.58 -2.94 2.86
C PHE A 249 9.25 -4.04 3.87
N ILE A 250 8.49 -3.68 4.90
CA ILE A 250 7.94 -4.63 5.85
C ILE A 250 6.44 -4.48 5.82
N THR A 251 5.72 -5.59 5.61
CA THR A 251 4.26 -5.64 5.67
C THR A 251 3.84 -6.52 6.82
N TYR A 252 3.09 -5.94 7.76
CA TYR A 252 2.37 -6.69 8.77
C TYR A 252 1.05 -7.20 8.22
N ILE A 253 0.78 -8.47 8.52
CA ILE A 253 -0.48 -9.14 8.25
C ILE A 253 -1.03 -9.67 9.59
N PRO A 254 -2.27 -9.31 9.97
CA PRO A 254 -2.94 -9.92 11.11
C PRO A 254 -2.99 -11.45 11.00
N LYS A 255 -3.23 -12.16 12.10
CA LYS A 255 -3.33 -13.62 12.08
C LYS A 255 -4.53 -14.07 11.22
N GLY A 256 -4.30 -15.03 10.32
CA GLY A 256 -5.34 -15.67 9.50
C GLY A 256 -5.09 -15.49 8.00
N PRO A 257 -5.03 -14.26 7.47
CA PRO A 257 -4.70 -14.02 6.06
C PRO A 257 -3.29 -14.47 5.69
N ILE A 258 -3.10 -14.80 4.41
CA ILE A 258 -1.81 -15.07 3.78
C ILE A 258 -1.36 -13.87 2.95
N PRO A 259 -0.05 -13.67 2.73
CA PRO A 259 0.45 -12.57 1.92
C PRO A 259 -0.12 -12.51 0.50
N GLU A 260 -0.51 -11.31 0.08
CA GLU A 260 -0.76 -11.00 -1.33
C GLU A 260 0.53 -10.44 -1.94
N ILE A 261 1.08 -11.12 -2.95
CA ILE A 261 2.31 -10.70 -3.62
C ILE A 261 2.08 -9.90 -4.91
N CYS A 262 0.83 -9.64 -5.25
CA CYS A 262 0.42 -8.81 -6.37
C CYS A 262 -0.54 -7.71 -5.93
N ILE A 263 -0.27 -6.50 -6.40
CA ILE A 263 -1.04 -5.28 -6.12
C ILE A 263 -1.20 -4.54 -7.44
N GLU A 264 -2.42 -4.13 -7.80
CA GLU A 264 -2.71 -3.42 -9.07
C GLU A 264 -2.13 -4.16 -10.30
N GLY A 265 -2.31 -5.47 -10.35
CA GLY A 265 -1.81 -6.35 -11.42
C GLY A 265 -0.29 -6.52 -11.47
N ARG A 266 0.46 -6.03 -10.47
CA ARG A 266 1.93 -6.05 -10.47
C ARG A 266 2.48 -6.78 -9.25
N ILE A 267 3.53 -7.58 -9.45
CA ILE A 267 4.29 -8.15 -8.35
C ILE A 267 4.81 -7.02 -7.46
N ILE A 268 4.66 -7.21 -6.15
CA ILE A 268 5.11 -6.24 -5.16
C ILE A 268 6.62 -5.98 -5.24
N ARG A 269 6.99 -4.79 -4.78
CA ARG A 269 8.37 -4.44 -4.44
C ARG A 269 8.94 -5.39 -3.38
N PRO A 270 10.27 -5.49 -3.22
CA PRO A 270 10.90 -6.32 -2.20
C PRO A 270 10.26 -6.09 -0.82
N THR A 271 9.57 -7.09 -0.31
CA THR A 271 8.76 -6.97 0.91
C THR A 271 8.98 -8.18 1.82
N ILE A 272 9.22 -7.89 3.10
CA ILE A 272 9.29 -8.86 4.18
C ILE A 272 7.92 -8.89 4.86
N PHE A 273 7.34 -10.08 5.00
CA PHE A 273 6.07 -10.24 5.68
C PHE A 273 6.27 -10.68 7.13
N VAL A 274 5.55 -10.04 8.04
CA VAL A 274 5.53 -10.37 9.47
C VAL A 274 4.09 -10.58 9.93
N ASN A 275 3.91 -11.41 10.96
CA ASN A 275 2.61 -11.67 11.60
C ASN A 275 2.59 -11.26 13.07
N ASN A 276 3.63 -10.58 13.53
CA ASN A 276 3.72 -9.93 14.84
C ASN A 276 4.11 -8.45 14.66
N ASP A 277 3.81 -7.64 15.66
CA ASP A 277 3.96 -6.19 15.60
C ASP A 277 5.25 -5.65 16.25
N ILE A 278 6.16 -6.54 16.68
CA ILE A 278 7.36 -6.18 17.46
C ILE A 278 8.23 -5.17 16.70
N ILE A 279 8.49 -5.46 15.43
CA ILE A 279 9.28 -4.61 14.53
C ILE A 279 8.68 -3.20 14.37
N PHE A 280 7.36 -3.08 14.37
CA PHE A 280 6.67 -1.80 14.21
C PHE A 280 6.74 -0.94 15.47
N LYS A 281 6.96 -1.53 16.64
CA LYS A 281 7.06 -0.85 17.94
C LYS A 281 8.48 -0.37 18.26
N LYS A 282 9.49 -0.75 17.48
CA LYS A 282 10.90 -0.39 17.75
C LYS A 282 11.09 1.14 17.76
N PRO A 283 11.79 1.70 18.76
CA PRO A 283 12.14 3.12 18.75
C PRO A 283 13.11 3.42 17.59
N PRO A 284 13.05 4.63 17.00
CA PRO A 284 13.94 5.03 15.91
C PRO A 284 15.41 5.15 16.38
N THR A 285 15.63 5.35 17.67
CA THR A 285 16.95 5.40 18.32
C THR A 285 17.41 4.03 18.83
N ALA A 286 16.65 2.95 18.57
CA ALA A 286 17.14 1.60 18.83
C ALA A 286 18.45 1.45 18.07
N ALA A 287 19.56 1.49 18.81
CA ALA A 287 20.87 1.32 18.22
C ALA A 287 20.87 0.04 17.39
N ARG A 288 21.76 -0.01 16.39
CA ARG A 288 22.28 -1.26 15.87
C ARG A 288 23.07 -1.91 17.00
N LYS A 289 22.39 -2.31 18.09
CA LYS A 289 22.93 -3.31 18.98
C LYS A 289 23.22 -4.46 18.04
N GLU A 290 24.47 -4.91 17.99
CA GLU A 290 24.71 -6.30 17.63
C GLU A 290 23.68 -7.07 18.43
N SER A 291 22.63 -7.54 17.78
CA SER A 291 21.56 -8.17 18.51
C SER A 291 22.18 -9.42 19.10
N ASP A 292 22.19 -9.52 20.42
CA ASP A 292 22.50 -10.80 21.07
C ASP A 292 21.56 -11.90 20.53
N ASN A 293 20.38 -11.49 20.03
CA ASN A 293 19.42 -12.31 19.30
C ASN A 293 19.70 -12.30 17.78
N LYS A 294 20.52 -13.22 17.29
CA LYS A 294 20.59 -13.49 15.83
C LYS A 294 19.25 -14.05 15.33
N ASP A 295 18.88 -13.72 14.10
CA ASP A 295 17.78 -14.37 13.39
C ASP A 295 18.02 -15.89 13.40
N LYS A 296 17.00 -16.67 13.77
CA LYS A 296 17.13 -18.12 13.90
C LYS A 296 17.40 -18.77 12.56
N ILE A 297 16.67 -18.34 11.53
CA ILE A 297 16.75 -18.82 10.16
C ILE A 297 16.54 -17.65 9.20
N PRO A 298 17.13 -17.69 7.98
CA PRO A 298 16.96 -16.64 6.99
C PRO A 298 15.53 -16.56 6.47
N THR A 299 15.16 -15.43 5.89
CA THR A 299 13.84 -15.19 5.30
C THR A 299 13.97 -14.84 3.82
N LEU A 300 13.11 -15.42 2.99
CA LEU A 300 13.02 -15.13 1.55
C LEU A 300 12.38 -13.75 1.34
N ILE A 301 12.90 -13.01 0.37
CA ILE A 301 12.28 -11.80 -0.17
C ILE A 301 12.06 -12.02 -1.66
N LEU A 302 10.83 -11.79 -2.10
CA LEU A 302 10.43 -11.89 -3.51
C LEU A 302 10.10 -10.50 -4.05
N SER A 303 10.42 -10.27 -5.31
CA SER A 303 10.07 -9.03 -6.02
C SER A 303 10.01 -9.24 -7.53
N LYS A 304 9.41 -8.29 -8.24
CA LYS A 304 9.48 -8.29 -9.72
C LYS A 304 10.92 -8.13 -10.21
N LYS A 305 11.26 -8.78 -11.32
CA LYS A 305 12.41 -8.40 -12.16
C LYS A 305 12.24 -6.97 -12.68
N VAL A 306 13.14 -6.08 -12.26
CA VAL A 306 13.35 -4.78 -12.89
C VAL A 306 14.09 -5.08 -14.20
N SER A 307 13.37 -5.30 -15.29
CA SER A 307 14.00 -5.39 -16.60
C SER A 307 14.33 -3.97 -17.10
N GLU A 308 15.57 -3.74 -17.52
CA GLU A 308 15.93 -2.58 -18.36
C GLU A 308 15.38 -2.74 -19.79
N ASP A 309 14.90 -3.94 -20.13
CA ASP A 309 14.44 -4.33 -21.46
C ASP A 309 12.90 -4.35 -21.54
N ASN A 310 12.37 -3.55 -22.47
CA ASN A 310 11.00 -3.61 -23.00
C ASN A 310 10.83 -4.87 -23.88
N ARG A 311 10.99 -6.08 -23.33
CA ARG A 311 10.68 -7.29 -24.09
C ARG A 311 9.20 -7.64 -24.01
N LYS A 312 8.64 -7.89 -25.21
CA LYS A 312 7.30 -8.38 -25.51
C LYS A 312 7.08 -9.84 -25.08
N ASP A 313 7.55 -10.26 -23.91
CA ASP A 313 7.34 -11.62 -23.44
C ASP A 313 6.29 -11.66 -22.32
N ASN A 314 5.25 -12.47 -22.54
CA ASN A 314 4.20 -12.78 -21.56
C ASN A 314 4.72 -13.56 -20.34
N GLU A 315 6.03 -13.67 -20.15
CA GLU A 315 6.65 -14.45 -19.09
C GLU A 315 6.88 -13.59 -17.84
N ILE A 316 6.24 -13.97 -16.73
CA ILE A 316 6.42 -13.29 -15.45
C ILE A 316 7.63 -13.88 -14.72
N ILE A 317 8.67 -13.06 -14.51
CA ILE A 317 9.88 -13.46 -13.78
C ILE A 317 9.93 -12.78 -12.40
N ILE A 318 10.00 -13.59 -11.35
CA ILE A 318 10.25 -13.18 -9.97
C ILE A 318 11.76 -13.18 -9.69
N TYR A 319 12.29 -12.14 -9.07
CA TYR A 319 13.56 -12.21 -8.34
C TYR A 319 13.31 -12.68 -6.91
N GLY A 320 14.15 -13.60 -6.46
CA GLY A 320 14.25 -14.01 -5.08
C GLY A 320 15.63 -13.70 -4.51
N ALA A 321 15.65 -13.36 -3.23
CA ALA A 321 16.85 -13.28 -2.40
C ALA A 321 16.52 -13.81 -1.00
N ALA A 322 17.54 -13.95 -0.16
CA ALA A 322 17.37 -14.26 1.25
C ALA A 322 18.09 -13.20 2.08
N PHE A 323 17.55 -12.90 3.26
CA PHE A 323 18.21 -12.04 4.24
C PHE A 323 18.26 -12.72 5.61
N LYS A 324 19.22 -12.28 6.41
CA LYS A 324 19.41 -12.68 7.80
C LYS A 324 20.13 -11.55 8.53
N ASP A 325 19.73 -11.25 9.75
CA ASP A 325 20.33 -10.24 10.64
C ASP A 325 20.33 -8.84 9.98
N SER A 326 19.20 -8.50 9.33
CA SER A 326 19.03 -7.25 8.55
C SER A 326 20.00 -7.07 7.38
N GLY A 327 20.71 -8.12 6.96
CA GLY A 327 21.63 -8.12 5.82
C GLY A 327 21.26 -9.18 4.79
N MET A 328 21.63 -8.94 3.52
CA MET A 328 21.48 -9.95 2.47
C MET A 328 22.36 -11.17 2.79
N LEU A 329 21.77 -12.35 2.72
CA LEU A 329 22.48 -13.61 2.94
C LEU A 329 23.31 -13.95 1.70
N LYS A 330 24.57 -14.34 1.92
CA LYS A 330 25.43 -14.93 0.88
C LYS A 330 25.52 -16.43 1.04
N GLY A 331 25.35 -17.17 -0.04
CA GLY A 331 25.43 -18.63 -0.04
C GLY A 331 24.22 -19.28 0.63
N PHE A 332 23.29 -19.77 -0.18
CA PHE A 332 22.13 -20.54 0.25
C PHE A 332 21.65 -21.43 -0.90
N TYR A 333 20.68 -22.30 -0.63
CA TYR A 333 20.14 -23.22 -1.60
C TYR A 333 18.66 -22.96 -1.85
N ILE A 334 18.26 -22.99 -3.11
CA ILE A 334 16.86 -22.90 -3.51
C ILE A 334 16.47 -24.13 -4.32
N SER A 335 15.31 -24.71 -4.01
CA SER A 335 14.63 -25.68 -4.86
C SER A 335 13.36 -25.03 -5.39
N ILE A 336 13.19 -25.07 -6.71
CA ILE A 336 12.01 -24.53 -7.41
C ILE A 336 11.21 -25.72 -7.91
N ASN A 337 9.90 -25.75 -7.69
CA ASN A 337 9.01 -26.81 -8.19
C ASN A 337 9.43 -28.23 -7.79
N ASN A 338 10.02 -28.36 -6.60
CA ASN A 338 10.60 -29.61 -6.10
C ASN A 338 11.78 -30.18 -6.90
N ASP A 339 12.39 -29.39 -7.79
CA ASP A 339 13.60 -29.76 -8.52
C ASP A 339 14.84 -29.80 -7.60
N GLU A 340 15.98 -30.22 -8.14
CA GLU A 340 17.26 -30.26 -7.43
C GLU A 340 17.66 -28.89 -6.83
N TRP A 341 18.43 -28.92 -5.75
CA TRP A 341 18.89 -27.72 -5.07
C TRP A 341 19.91 -26.94 -5.91
N ILE A 342 19.62 -25.66 -6.12
CA ILE A 342 20.47 -24.71 -6.85
C ILE A 342 21.29 -23.91 -5.84
N ASP A 343 22.60 -23.79 -6.09
CA ASP A 343 23.52 -23.00 -5.28
C ASP A 343 23.37 -21.51 -5.62
N ILE A 344 22.93 -20.71 -4.65
CA ILE A 344 22.69 -19.28 -4.83
C ILE A 344 23.71 -18.47 -4.03
N ASN A 345 24.43 -17.58 -4.73
CA ASN A 345 25.34 -16.65 -4.07
C ASN A 345 24.57 -15.47 -3.44
N ASN A 346 23.76 -14.73 -4.21
CA ASN A 346 23.05 -13.54 -3.71
C ASN A 346 21.56 -13.55 -4.04
N TYR A 347 21.21 -13.79 -5.30
CA TYR A 347 19.85 -13.74 -5.81
C TYR A 347 19.63 -14.83 -6.85
N PHE A 348 18.36 -15.14 -7.07
CA PHE A 348 17.90 -16.10 -8.07
C PHE A 348 16.68 -15.54 -8.81
N THR A 349 16.33 -16.15 -9.94
CA THR A 349 15.13 -15.78 -10.70
C THR A 349 14.27 -16.99 -10.93
N ILE A 350 12.96 -16.79 -10.93
CA ILE A 350 11.96 -17.83 -11.16
C ILE A 350 11.01 -17.33 -12.25
N PRO A 351 11.04 -17.93 -13.45
CA PRO A 351 9.96 -17.78 -14.40
C PRO A 351 8.73 -18.53 -13.88
N LEU A 352 7.62 -17.82 -13.67
CA LEU A 352 6.39 -18.44 -13.22
C LEU A 352 5.76 -19.24 -14.36
N LYS A 353 5.44 -20.50 -14.07
CA LYS A 353 4.64 -21.38 -14.95
C LYS A 353 3.18 -21.27 -14.56
N GLU A 354 2.28 -21.43 -15.53
CA GLU A 354 0.86 -21.58 -15.24
C GLU A 354 0.64 -22.75 -14.26
N GLY A 355 -0.22 -22.56 -13.27
CA GLY A 355 -0.43 -23.50 -12.17
C GLY A 355 0.42 -23.18 -10.92
N GLU A 356 0.74 -24.22 -10.15
CA GLU A 356 1.46 -24.07 -8.88
C GLU A 356 2.97 -23.94 -9.10
N ASN A 357 3.57 -22.98 -8.40
CA ASN A 357 5.00 -22.71 -8.36
C ASN A 357 5.48 -22.79 -6.92
N ASN A 358 6.38 -23.73 -6.62
CA ASN A 358 6.92 -23.94 -5.28
C ASN A 358 8.33 -23.38 -5.17
N ILE A 359 8.64 -22.73 -4.03
CA ILE A 359 9.95 -22.13 -3.74
C ILE A 359 10.35 -22.56 -2.33
N ARG A 360 11.46 -23.30 -2.21
CA ARG A 360 11.99 -23.76 -0.94
C ARG A 360 13.39 -23.22 -0.70
N LEU A 361 13.65 -22.75 0.51
CA LEU A 361 14.98 -22.30 0.94
C LEU A 361 15.60 -23.31 1.90
N SER A 362 16.89 -23.57 1.71
CA SER A 362 17.72 -24.38 2.59
C SER A 362 19.12 -23.77 2.78
N LEU A 363 19.80 -24.17 3.86
CA LEU A 363 21.22 -23.87 4.10
C LEU A 363 22.12 -25.11 3.98
N ASP A 364 21.56 -26.30 3.78
CA ASP A 364 22.31 -27.56 3.79
C ASP A 364 21.82 -28.60 2.75
N LYS A 365 20.91 -28.20 1.85
CA LYS A 365 20.26 -29.06 0.84
C LYS A 365 19.43 -30.21 1.43
N LYS A 366 19.13 -30.19 2.73
CA LYS A 366 18.38 -31.25 3.44
C LYS A 366 17.17 -30.68 4.15
N ASN A 367 17.39 -29.66 4.99
CA ASN A 367 16.36 -29.05 5.80
C ASN A 367 15.71 -27.89 5.03
N ILE A 368 14.39 -27.94 4.88
CA ILE A 368 13.59 -26.84 4.34
C ILE A 368 13.37 -25.83 5.48
N LEU A 369 13.93 -24.63 5.34
CA LEU A 369 13.78 -23.57 6.35
C LEU A 369 12.59 -22.65 6.04
N ARG A 370 12.31 -22.44 4.75
CA ARG A 370 11.19 -21.63 4.25
C ARG A 370 10.57 -22.30 3.05
N GLU A 371 9.26 -22.15 2.91
CA GLU A 371 8.52 -22.64 1.76
C GLU A 371 7.41 -21.66 1.36
N VAL A 372 7.32 -21.38 0.06
CA VAL A 372 6.30 -20.49 -0.53
C VAL A 372 5.71 -21.19 -1.75
N ASN A 373 4.38 -21.20 -1.85
CA ASN A 373 3.66 -21.66 -3.04
C ASN A 373 2.87 -20.50 -3.65
N LEU A 374 3.03 -20.34 -4.95
CA LEU A 374 2.36 -19.32 -5.76
C LEU A 374 1.61 -20.00 -6.90
N LYS A 375 0.31 -19.76 -7.00
CA LYS A 375 -0.50 -20.18 -8.13
C LYS A 375 -0.58 -19.05 -9.15
N TYR A 376 -0.06 -19.28 -10.34
CA TYR A 376 -0.20 -18.35 -11.47
C TYR A 376 -1.31 -18.83 -12.39
N LEU A 377 -2.34 -18.00 -12.55
CA LEU A 377 -3.46 -18.21 -13.46
C LEU A 377 -3.34 -17.22 -14.61
N THR A 378 -3.37 -17.72 -15.85
CA THR A 378 -3.46 -16.90 -17.06
C THR A 378 -4.91 -16.82 -17.51
N ALA A 379 -5.29 -15.77 -18.24
CA ALA A 379 -6.59 -15.76 -18.91
C ALA A 379 -6.69 -16.97 -19.87
N ASP A 380 -7.80 -17.70 -19.82
CA ASP A 380 -8.12 -18.74 -20.81
C ASP A 380 -8.02 -18.10 -22.21
N LYS A 381 -7.13 -18.63 -23.05
CA LYS A 381 -6.90 -18.12 -24.41
C LYS A 381 -8.04 -18.45 -25.37
#